data_AF-A0A661JL74-F1
#
_entry.id   AF-A0A661JL74-F1
#
_cell.length_a   1.000
_cell.length_b   1.000
_cell.length_c   1.000
_cell.angle_alpha   90.00
_cell.angle_beta   90.00
_cell.angle_gamma   90.00
#
_symmetry.space_group_name_H-M   'P 1'
#
loop_
_entity.id
_entity.type
_entity.pdbx_description
1 polymer ?
#
loop_
_entity_poly.entity_id
_entity_poly.type
_entity_poly.pdbx_seq_one_letter_code
_entity_poly.pdbx_strand_id
1 'polypeptide(L)'
;MKKRPVLRGFLILGVVLGLFVVAVIAISLIFRRQAPTPIAFGDRIGVVEVLGVISDPQETVKWLKAFREDGSIKAIVIRIDSPGGAVGAAQEIYREVLR
;
A
#
# COMPACT_ATOMS: atom_id res chain seq x y z
N MET A 1 38.47 45.22 21.17
CA MET A 1 38.10 44.28 20.07
C MET A 1 38.15 42.83 20.57
N LYS A 2 37.11 42.32 21.25
CA LYS A 2 37.06 40.91 21.69
C LYS A 2 36.41 40.05 20.60
N LYS A 3 37.22 39.28 19.88
CA LYS A 3 36.74 38.23 18.97
C LYS A 3 35.90 37.25 19.82
N ARG A 4 34.63 37.03 19.48
CA ARG A 4 33.78 35.97 20.07
C ARG A 4 33.74 34.77 19.10
N PRO A 5 34.83 33.99 18.98
CA PRO A 5 34.91 32.89 18.00
C PRO A 5 33.84 31.83 18.25
N VAL A 6 33.49 31.60 19.52
CA VAL A 6 32.47 30.62 19.92
C VAL A 6 31.07 31.01 19.41
N LEU A 7 30.71 32.30 19.48
CA LEU A 7 29.41 32.79 19.00
C LEU A 7 29.27 32.66 17.48
N ARG A 8 30.36 32.89 16.73
CA ARG A 8 30.39 32.68 15.28
C ARG A 8 30.25 31.20 14.92
N GLY A 9 30.85 30.30 15.70
CA GLY A 9 30.71 28.85 15.53
C GLY A 9 29.27 28.36 15.69
N PHE A 10 28.58 28.78 16.75
CA PHE A 10 27.16 28.44 16.96
C PHE A 10 26.25 28.97 15.85
N LEU A 11 26.56 30.16 15.32
CA LEU A 11 25.78 30.77 14.23
C LEU A 11 25.95 29.99 12.92
N ILE A 12 27.17 29.56 12.59
CA ILE A 12 27.44 28.71 11.42
C ILE A 12 26.76 27.34 11.58
N LEU A 13 26.85 26.73 12.76
CA LEU A 13 26.22 25.44 13.03
C LEU A 13 24.69 25.50 12.90
N GLY A 14 24.07 26.56 13.42
CA GLY A 14 22.62 26.77 13.29
C GLY A 14 22.17 26.95 11.84
N VAL A 15 22.95 27.67 11.02
CA VAL A 15 22.68 27.84 9.59
C VAL A 15 22.79 26.51 8.84
N VAL A 16 23.85 25.73 9.09
CA VAL A 16 24.04 24.42 8.44
C VAL A 16 22.92 23.46 8.81
N LEU A 17 22.53 23.42 10.09
CA LEU A 17 21.44 22.56 10.57
C LEU A 17 20.09 23.00 9.97
N GLY A 18 19.81 24.30 9.91
CA GLY A 18 18.61 24.83 9.27
C GLY A 18 18.54 24.47 7.79
N LEU A 19 19.66 24.60 7.07
CA LEU A 19 19.76 24.27 5.64
C LEU A 19 19.56 22.76 5.40
N PHE A 20 20.10 21.92 6.30
CA PHE A 20 19.87 20.48 6.29
C PHE A 20 18.39 20.13 6.50
N VAL A 21 17.71 20.75 7.46
CA VAL A 21 16.28 20.53 7.71
C VAL A 21 15.44 20.95 6.50
N VAL A 22 15.73 22.11 5.91
CA VAL A 22 15.04 22.59 4.70
C VAL A 22 15.26 21.65 3.52
N ALA A 23 16.49 21.15 3.31
CA ALA A 23 16.80 20.19 2.26
C ALA A 23 16.02 18.87 2.45
N VAL A 24 15.96 18.34 3.68
CA VAL A 24 15.20 17.13 4.01
C VAL A 24 13.71 17.33 3.73
N ILE A 25 13.14 18.48 4.10
CA ILE A 25 11.73 18.82 3.83
C ILE A 25 11.48 18.93 2.31
N ALA A 26 12.36 19.63 1.59
CA ALA A 26 12.24 19.80 0.13
C ALA A 26 12.29 18.47 -0.62
N ILE A 27 13.24 17.61 -0.27
CA ILE A 27 13.35 16.24 -0.81
C ILE A 27 12.08 15.45 -0.46
N SER A 28 11.62 15.51 0.79
CA SER A 28 10.40 14.80 1.22
C SER A 28 9.15 15.24 0.44
N LEU A 29 9.03 16.53 0.11
CA LEU A 29 7.90 17.05 -0.67
C LEU A 29 7.94 16.63 -2.14
N ILE A 30 9.14 16.51 -2.74
CA ILE A 30 9.31 16.02 -4.11
C ILE A 30 8.99 14.54 -4.19
N PHE A 31 9.52 13.74 -3.24
CA PHE A 31 9.24 12.30 -3.17
C PHE A 31 7.77 11.99 -2.84
N ARG A 32 7.07 12.84 -2.07
CA ARG A 32 5.62 12.70 -1.83
C ARG A 32 4.75 12.78 -3.08
N ARG A 33 5.23 13.37 -4.18
CA ARG A 33 4.50 13.41 -5.47
C ARG A 33 4.73 12.18 -6.35
N GLN A 34 5.72 11.35 -6.02
CA GLN A 34 6.09 10.16 -6.82
C GLN A 34 6.08 8.84 -6.04
N ALA A 35 6.03 8.87 -4.70
CA ALA A 35 6.00 7.66 -3.88
C ALA A 35 4.56 7.27 -3.47
N PRO A 36 4.10 6.05 -3.83
CA PRO A 36 3.07 5.38 -3.06
C PRO A 36 3.60 5.18 -1.64
N THR A 37 2.76 5.49 -0.67
CA THR A 37 2.86 5.32 0.79
C THR A 37 4.07 4.54 1.36
N PRO A 38 4.76 5.09 2.39
CA PRO A 38 5.93 4.48 2.99
C PRO A 38 5.56 3.27 3.86
N ILE A 39 6.29 2.16 3.63
CA ILE A 39 6.49 1.06 4.59
C ILE A 39 5.23 0.18 4.84
N ALA A 40 4.80 -0.53 3.81
CA ALA A 40 4.24 -1.88 3.99
C ALA A 40 5.28 -2.85 3.43
N PHE A 41 5.70 -3.84 4.21
CA PHE A 41 6.64 -4.87 3.76
C PHE A 41 6.03 -5.63 2.57
N GLY A 42 6.53 -5.32 1.37
CA GLY A 42 6.26 -6.02 0.12
C GLY A 42 4.86 -5.77 -0.44
N ASP A 43 4.80 -5.31 -1.68
CA ASP A 43 3.59 -5.48 -2.48
C ASP A 43 3.29 -6.98 -2.60
N ARG A 44 2.06 -7.39 -2.29
CA ARG A 44 1.63 -8.79 -2.31
C ARG A 44 0.56 -9.00 -3.38
N ILE A 45 0.46 -10.24 -3.85
CA ILE A 45 -0.60 -10.71 -4.73
C ILE A 45 -1.45 -11.69 -3.93
N GLY A 46 -2.74 -11.38 -3.79
CA GLY A 46 -3.70 -12.28 -3.17
C GLY A 46 -4.10 -13.39 -4.13
N VAL A 47 -4.19 -14.63 -3.67
CA VAL A 47 -4.69 -15.76 -4.47
C VAL A 47 -5.95 -16.30 -3.80
N VAL A 48 -7.04 -16.37 -4.57
CA VAL A 48 -8.32 -16.96 -4.14
C VAL A 48 -8.59 -18.18 -4.99
N GLU A 49 -8.88 -19.32 -4.36
CA GLU A 49 -9.13 -20.57 -5.07
C GLU A 49 -10.64 -20.86 -5.12
N VAL A 50 -11.13 -21.27 -6.28
CA VAL A 50 -12.49 -21.75 -6.49
C VAL A 50 -12.39 -23.20 -6.94
N LEU A 51 -12.54 -24.12 -5.98
CA LEU A 51 -12.35 -25.55 -6.20
C LEU A 51 -13.69 -26.28 -6.15
N GLY A 52 -13.90 -27.20 -7.09
CA GLY A 52 -15.09 -28.05 -7.10
C GLY A 52 -16.39 -27.27 -7.38
N VAL A 53 -17.52 -27.82 -6.97
CA VAL A 53 -18.84 -27.27 -7.29
C VAL A 53 -19.09 -25.96 -6.53
N ILE A 54 -19.51 -24.92 -7.24
CA ILE A 54 -19.85 -23.61 -6.66
C ILE A 54 -21.25 -23.69 -6.03
N SER A 55 -21.32 -24.10 -4.77
CA SER A 55 -22.57 -24.21 -4.01
C SER A 55 -22.85 -22.97 -3.15
N ASP A 56 -21.82 -22.39 -2.53
CA ASP A 56 -21.92 -21.24 -1.63
C ASP A 56 -20.85 -20.18 -1.99
N PRO A 57 -21.23 -18.91 -2.22
CA PRO A 57 -20.27 -17.87 -2.58
C PRO A 57 -19.57 -17.22 -1.38
N GLN A 58 -20.04 -17.46 -0.14
CA GLN A 58 -19.65 -16.67 1.03
C GLN A 58 -18.14 -16.63 1.26
N GLU A 59 -17.46 -17.78 1.16
CA GLU A 59 -16.03 -17.85 1.41
C GLU A 59 -15.22 -17.07 0.37
N THR A 60 -15.50 -17.30 -0.92
CA THR A 60 -14.83 -16.58 -2.01
C THR A 60 -15.06 -15.07 -1.92
N VAL A 61 -16.31 -14.64 -1.68
CA VAL A 61 -16.66 -13.23 -1.53
C VAL A 61 -15.97 -12.61 -0.33
N LYS A 62 -15.89 -13.32 0.80
CA LYS A 62 -15.20 -12.87 2.01
C LYS A 62 -13.71 -12.60 1.75
N TRP A 63 -13.04 -13.50 1.04
CA TRP A 63 -11.62 -13.32 0.68
C TRP A 63 -11.41 -12.18 -0.31
N LEU A 64 -12.25 -12.08 -1.36
CA LEU A 64 -12.20 -10.97 -2.32
C LEU A 64 -12.35 -9.62 -1.62
N LYS A 65 -13.32 -9.51 -0.70
CA LYS A 65 -13.51 -8.29 0.09
C LYS A 65 -12.32 -7.99 0.99
N ALA A 66 -11.82 -9.00 1.72
CA ALA A 66 -10.67 -8.83 2.61
C ALA A 66 -9.42 -8.37 1.83
N PHE A 67 -9.18 -8.93 0.65
CA PHE A 67 -8.05 -8.55 -0.18
C PHE A 67 -8.21 -7.17 -0.82
N ARG A 68 -9.43 -6.76 -1.16
CA ARG A 68 -9.70 -5.38 -1.62
C ARG A 68 -9.45 -4.35 -0.52
N GLU A 69 -9.75 -4.69 0.72
CA GLU A 69 -9.57 -3.80 1.88
C GLU A 69 -8.11 -3.75 2.39
N ASP A 70 -7.26 -4.71 1.98
CA ASP A 70 -5.83 -4.75 2.32
C ASP A 70 -4.99 -3.94 1.32
N GLY A 71 -4.57 -2.73 1.72
CA GLY A 71 -3.75 -1.84 0.90
C GLY A 71 -2.35 -2.35 0.52
N SER A 72 -1.89 -3.48 1.10
CA SER A 72 -0.66 -4.17 0.71
C SER A 72 -0.86 -5.14 -0.46
N ILE A 73 -2.10 -5.52 -0.78
CA ILE A 73 -2.41 -6.40 -1.92
C ILE A 73 -2.63 -5.53 -3.15
N LYS A 74 -1.79 -5.70 -4.17
CA LYS A 74 -1.83 -4.90 -5.41
C LYS A 74 -2.60 -5.58 -6.54
N ALA A 75 -2.79 -6.89 -6.45
CA ALA A 75 -3.54 -7.68 -7.42
C ALA A 75 -4.14 -8.90 -6.74
N ILE A 76 -5.25 -9.39 -7.31
CA ILE A 76 -5.90 -10.63 -6.90
C ILE A 76 -5.90 -11.59 -8.09
N VAL A 77 -5.43 -12.81 -7.88
CA VAL A 77 -5.52 -13.92 -8.83
C VAL A 77 -6.59 -14.88 -8.36
N ILE A 78 -7.54 -15.19 -9.23
CA ILE A 78 -8.58 -16.18 -8.95
C ILE A 78 -8.22 -17.46 -9.68
N ARG A 79 -7.83 -18.50 -8.92
CA ARG A 79 -7.49 -19.82 -9.46
C ARG A 79 -8.76 -20.68 -9.47
N ILE A 80 -9.27 -20.97 -10.66
CA ILE A 80 -10.53 -21.69 -10.84
C ILE A 80 -10.23 -23.12 -11.30
N ASP A 81 -10.66 -24.09 -10.50
CA ASP A 81 -10.71 -25.51 -10.84
C ASP A 81 -12.10 -26.04 -10.45
N SER A 82 -13.08 -25.71 -11.28
CA SER A 82 -14.50 -25.91 -10.96
C SER A 82 -15.30 -26.33 -12.20
N PRO A 83 -16.21 -27.31 -12.09
CA PRO A 83 -17.16 -27.64 -13.16
C PRO A 83 -18.34 -26.64 -13.24
N GLY A 84 -18.38 -25.61 -12.38
CA GLY A 84 -19.51 -24.70 -12.22
C GLY A 84 -20.36 -25.04 -10.99
N GLY A 85 -21.64 -24.67 -11.00
CA GLY A 85 -22.54 -24.89 -9.86
C GLY A 85 -23.78 -24.00 -9.90
N ALA A 86 -24.21 -23.52 -8.74
CA ALA A 86 -25.37 -22.67 -8.61
C ALA A 86 -25.14 -21.30 -9.28
N VAL A 87 -26.04 -20.93 -10.20
CA VAL A 87 -25.94 -19.66 -10.95
C VAL A 87 -25.92 -18.46 -10.01
N GLY A 88 -26.73 -18.47 -8.95
CA GLY A 88 -26.76 -17.38 -7.96
C GLY A 88 -25.43 -17.20 -7.23
N ALA A 89 -24.79 -18.29 -6.83
CA ALA A 89 -23.47 -18.27 -6.19
C ALA A 89 -22.40 -17.71 -7.15
N ALA A 90 -22.37 -18.20 -8.39
CA ALA A 90 -21.45 -17.69 -9.41
C ALA A 90 -21.68 -16.19 -9.72
N GLN A 91 -22.94 -15.74 -9.76
CA GLN A 91 -23.26 -14.33 -9.97
C GLN A 91 -22.83 -13.44 -8.79
N GLU A 92 -22.88 -13.94 -7.57
CA GLU A 92 -22.43 -13.19 -6.41
C GLU A 92 -20.91 -13.04 -6.39
N ILE A 93 -20.17 -14.12 -6.71
CA ILE A 93 -18.71 -14.06 -6.89
C ILE A 93 -18.36 -13.09 -8.02
N TYR A 94 -19.01 -13.20 -9.19
CA TYR A 94 -18.77 -12.31 -10.33
C TYR A 94 -19.00 -10.84 -9.98
N ARG A 95 -20.08 -10.53 -9.26
CA ARG A 95 -20.36 -9.15 -8.81
C ARG A 95 -19.29 -8.62 -7.87
N GLU A 96 -18.75 -9.47 -6.99
CA GLU A 96 -17.68 -9.03 -6.09
C GLU A 96 -16.35 -8.82 -6.83
N VAL A 97 -16.07 -9.59 -7.89
CA VAL A 97 -14.89 -9.38 -8.75
C VAL A 97 -14.93 -8.05 -9.49
N LEU A 98 -16.12 -7.59 -9.90
CA LEU A 98 -16.29 -6.32 -10.63
C LEU A 98 -16.24 -5.07 -9.75
N ARG A 99 -16.24 -5.21 -8.42
CA ARG A 99 -16.23 -4.09 -7.46
C ARG A 99 -14.81 -3.69 -7.06
#